data_AF-A0A8S1YSG8-F1
#
_entry.id   AF-A0A8S1YSG8-F1
#
_cell.length_a   1.000
_cell.length_b   1.000
_cell.length_c   1.000
_cell.angle_alpha   90.00
_cell.angle_beta   90.00
_cell.angle_gamma   90.00
#
_symmetry.space_group_name_H-M   'P 1'
#
loop_
_entity.id
_entity.type
_entity.pdbx_description
1 polymer ?
#
loop_
_entity_poly.entity_id
_entity_poly.type
_entity_poly.pdbx_seq_one_letter_code
_entity_poly.pdbx_strand_id
1 'polypeptide(L)'
;MKLQGFNIDQNIQANKSEIVPLLIKSRTQNSKLNRLIMWLIDKETRFFSIIAVRKISNLNYISGDVSLLYGSDSHILWIKRFAIPGSSFIGLIIPLLLFLLLYINRENHNKIKFRRHIGYLFNEYTQKNYFWEMIKLWKKTIIIKTLIYFETYIFLKATLLGLCLMFYQLIALKYKPFILNMYNQLDILSGQYCSITIFFAVVKYICEQSEQYNISELIQNLIIILSIIFSYPFIIKILKVYYSKYKLVVLTSFQKAFLALNSLSF
;
A
#
# COMPACT_ATOMS: atom_id res chain seq x y z
N MET A 1 -48.83 9.30 -30.41
CA MET A 1 -47.45 9.67 -30.05
C MET A 1 -46.93 8.62 -29.07
N LYS A 2 -46.28 7.56 -29.57
CA LYS A 2 -45.91 6.35 -28.81
C LYS A 2 -44.39 6.34 -28.57
N LEU A 3 -44.03 5.99 -27.34
CA LEU A 3 -42.74 6.17 -26.68
C LEU A 3 -41.56 5.44 -27.36
N GLN A 4 -40.51 6.19 -27.72
CA GLN A 4 -39.16 5.69 -28.02
C GLN A 4 -38.35 5.49 -26.72
N GLY A 5 -38.80 4.58 -25.84
CA GLY A 5 -38.20 4.39 -24.50
C GLY A 5 -37.35 3.13 -24.31
N PHE A 6 -37.14 2.30 -25.34
CA PHE A 6 -36.74 0.90 -25.13
C PHE A 6 -35.29 0.51 -25.50
N ASN A 7 -34.41 1.46 -25.84
CA ASN A 7 -33.10 1.11 -26.44
C ASN A 7 -31.85 1.53 -25.63
N ILE A 8 -32.01 2.07 -24.42
CA ILE A 8 -30.86 2.51 -23.60
C ILE A 8 -30.31 1.37 -22.73
N ASP A 9 -31.17 0.47 -22.22
CA ASP A 9 -30.76 -0.58 -21.28
C ASP A 9 -30.00 -1.75 -21.95
N GLN A 10 -30.29 -2.07 -23.21
CA GLN A 10 -29.57 -3.13 -23.93
C GLN A 10 -28.11 -2.74 -24.25
N ASN A 11 -27.85 -1.46 -24.53
CA ASN A 11 -26.49 -0.95 -24.75
C ASN A 11 -25.65 -0.93 -23.46
N ILE A 12 -26.27 -0.74 -22.30
CA ILE A 12 -25.59 -0.80 -20.99
C ILE A 12 -25.28 -2.26 -20.61
N GLN A 13 -26.14 -3.22 -20.96
CA GLN A 13 -25.89 -4.64 -20.74
C GLN A 13 -24.81 -5.22 -21.68
N ALA A 14 -24.79 -4.82 -22.96
CA ALA A 14 -23.75 -5.22 -23.91
C ALA A 14 -22.36 -4.69 -23.53
N ASN A 15 -22.26 -3.47 -23.00
CA ASN A 15 -20.98 -2.96 -22.48
C ASN A 15 -20.53 -3.68 -21.20
N LYS A 16 -21.46 -4.10 -20.34
CA LYS A 16 -21.12 -4.81 -19.09
C LYS A 16 -20.43 -6.16 -19.33
N SER A 17 -20.79 -6.89 -20.38
CA SER A 17 -20.22 -8.21 -20.66
C SER A 17 -18.76 -8.15 -21.15
N GLU A 18 -18.35 -7.09 -21.84
CA GLU A 18 -16.94 -6.87 -22.23
C GLU A 18 -16.10 -6.20 -21.14
N ILE A 19 -16.70 -5.30 -20.34
CA ILE A 19 -16.00 -4.56 -19.29
C ILE A 19 -15.56 -5.49 -18.14
N VAL A 20 -16.38 -6.47 -17.76
CA VAL A 20 -16.10 -7.38 -16.64
C VAL A 20 -14.81 -8.22 -16.85
N PRO A 21 -14.59 -8.92 -17.97
CA PRO A 21 -13.35 -9.68 -18.19
C PRO A 21 -12.11 -8.77 -18.31
N LEU A 22 -12.24 -7.55 -18.83
CA LEU A 22 -11.16 -6.56 -18.83
C LEU A 22 -10.80 -6.08 -17.41
N LEU A 23 -11.79 -5.91 -16.54
CA LEU A 23 -11.60 -5.62 -15.11
C LEU A 23 -10.95 -6.79 -14.35
N ILE A 24 -11.31 -8.03 -14.68
CA ILE A 24 -10.70 -9.22 -14.05
C ILE A 24 -9.24 -9.37 -14.49
N LYS A 25 -8.94 -9.22 -15.78
CA LYS A 25 -7.58 -9.33 -16.33
C LYS A 25 -6.66 -8.21 -15.84
N SER A 26 -7.18 -6.99 -15.70
CA SER A 26 -6.41 -5.87 -15.13
C SER A 26 -6.11 -6.07 -13.64
N ARG A 27 -7.02 -6.68 -12.87
CA ARG A 27 -6.81 -7.01 -11.45
C ARG A 27 -5.73 -8.07 -11.24
N THR A 28 -5.67 -9.11 -12.09
CA THR A 28 -4.60 -10.13 -11.99
C THR A 28 -3.24 -9.55 -12.37
N GLN A 29 -3.19 -8.61 -13.32
CA GLN A 29 -1.95 -7.92 -13.71
C GLN A 29 -1.44 -6.97 -12.61
N ASN A 30 -2.34 -6.28 -11.91
CA ASN A 30 -1.99 -5.48 -10.73
C ASN A 30 -1.34 -6.34 -9.63
N SER A 31 -1.82 -7.57 -9.42
CA SER A 31 -1.18 -8.47 -8.45
C SER A 31 0.26 -8.84 -8.81
N LYS A 32 0.62 -8.91 -10.11
CA LYS A 32 1.99 -9.21 -10.55
C LYS A 32 2.92 -8.02 -10.31
N LEU A 33 2.48 -6.81 -10.66
CA LEU A 33 3.29 -5.62 -10.46
C LEU A 33 3.49 -5.33 -8.96
N ASN A 34 2.45 -5.43 -8.15
CA ASN A 34 2.58 -5.26 -6.70
C ASN A 34 3.50 -6.32 -6.08
N ARG A 35 3.48 -7.56 -6.60
CA ARG A 35 4.45 -8.59 -6.20
C ARG A 35 5.87 -8.24 -6.61
N LEU A 36 6.08 -7.70 -7.82
CA LEU A 36 7.40 -7.24 -8.26
C LEU A 36 7.92 -6.10 -7.38
N ILE A 37 7.09 -5.08 -7.12
CA ILE A 37 7.43 -3.96 -6.23
C ILE A 37 7.75 -4.47 -4.83
N MET A 38 6.95 -5.39 -4.29
CA MET A 38 7.19 -6.00 -2.98
C MET A 38 8.50 -6.80 -2.96
N TRP A 39 8.78 -7.56 -4.01
CA TRP A 39 10.03 -8.30 -4.16
C TRP A 39 11.24 -7.36 -4.23
N LEU A 40 11.13 -6.25 -4.97
CA LEU A 40 12.18 -5.23 -5.05
C LEU A 40 12.44 -4.58 -3.70
N ILE A 41 11.38 -4.22 -2.98
CA ILE A 41 11.47 -3.66 -1.63
C ILE A 41 12.12 -4.68 -0.67
N ASP A 42 11.76 -5.96 -0.73
CA ASP A 42 12.41 -7.02 0.08
C ASP A 42 13.89 -7.19 -0.25
N LYS A 43 14.30 -6.96 -1.50
CA LYS A 43 15.72 -6.96 -1.85
C LYS A 43 16.41 -5.72 -1.30
N GLU A 44 15.80 -4.54 -1.42
CA GLU A 44 16.33 -3.29 -0.89
C GLU A 44 16.56 -3.36 0.63
N THR A 45 15.63 -3.96 1.38
CA THR A 45 15.72 -4.10 2.85
C THR A 45 16.94 -4.92 3.27
N ARG A 46 17.28 -5.98 2.52
CA ARG A 46 18.48 -6.81 2.78
C ARG A 46 19.78 -6.04 2.57
N PHE A 47 19.82 -5.10 1.63
CA PHE A 47 21.00 -4.24 1.49
C PHE A 47 21.13 -3.28 2.66
N PHE A 48 20.01 -2.70 3.14
CA PHE A 48 20.04 -1.82 4.30
C PHE A 48 20.38 -2.56 5.60
N SER A 49 19.98 -3.82 5.76
CA SER A 49 20.34 -4.58 6.96
C SER A 49 21.85 -4.85 7.07
N ILE A 50 22.58 -4.90 5.95
CA ILE A 50 24.04 -4.98 5.93
C ILE A 50 24.68 -3.65 6.34
N ILE A 51 24.05 -2.51 6.01
CA ILE A 51 24.58 -1.18 6.33
C ILE A 51 24.24 -0.78 7.79
N ALA A 52 23.15 -1.32 8.32
CA ALA A 52 22.64 -0.98 9.64
C ALA A 52 23.46 -1.63 10.76
N VAL A 53 23.51 -0.92 11.89
CA VAL A 53 24.22 -1.32 13.09
C VAL A 53 23.23 -1.68 14.19
N ARG A 54 23.52 -2.78 14.88
CA ARG A 54 22.80 -3.22 16.06
C ARG A 54 23.75 -3.40 17.23
N LYS A 55 23.42 -2.82 18.38
CA LYS A 55 24.24 -2.91 19.60
C LYS A 55 23.77 -4.08 20.47
N ILE A 56 24.66 -5.01 20.78
CA ILE A 56 24.42 -6.15 21.68
C ILE A 56 25.58 -6.22 22.67
N SER A 57 25.30 -6.22 23.97
CA SER A 57 26.32 -6.30 25.03
C SER A 57 27.47 -5.28 24.87
N ASN A 58 27.13 -4.04 24.49
CA ASN A 58 28.07 -2.96 24.17
C ASN A 58 28.96 -3.11 22.93
N LEU A 59 28.79 -4.20 22.17
CA LEU A 59 29.46 -4.38 20.89
C LEU A 59 28.50 -4.07 19.74
N ASN A 60 29.05 -3.55 18.65
CA ASN A 60 28.30 -3.20 17.45
C ASN A 60 28.43 -4.35 16.45
N TYR A 61 27.29 -4.93 16.09
CA TYR A 61 27.18 -5.99 15.09
C TYR A 61 26.41 -5.47 13.87
N ILE A 62 26.57 -6.18 12.75
CA ILE A 62 25.77 -5.92 11.56
C ILE A 62 24.34 -6.38 11.83
N SER A 63 23.33 -5.53 11.57
CA SER A 63 21.92 -5.89 11.84
C SER A 63 21.46 -7.13 11.07
N GLY A 64 21.97 -7.30 9.84
CA GLY A 64 21.65 -8.44 8.97
C GLY A 64 22.38 -9.75 9.33
N ASP A 65 23.50 -9.68 10.05
CA ASP A 65 24.30 -10.84 10.44
C ASP A 65 25.08 -10.57 11.74
N VAL A 66 24.60 -11.16 12.83
CA VAL A 66 25.13 -10.96 14.18
C VAL A 66 26.47 -11.70 14.39
N SER A 67 26.91 -12.53 13.45
CA SER A 67 28.22 -13.21 13.53
C SER A 67 29.40 -12.28 13.23
N LEU A 68 29.14 -11.11 12.62
CA LEU A 68 30.16 -10.18 12.14
C LEU A 68 30.13 -8.85 12.90
N LEU A 69 31.33 -8.37 13.28
CA LEU A 69 31.50 -7.07 13.92
C LEU A 69 31.33 -5.93 12.91
N TYR A 70 30.56 -4.93 13.31
CA TYR A 70 30.34 -3.72 12.56
C TYR A 70 31.63 -2.88 12.53
N GLY A 71 32.02 -2.45 11.34
CA GLY A 71 33.14 -1.52 11.14
C GLY A 71 34.51 -2.19 10.97
N SER A 72 34.57 -3.52 10.85
CA SER A 72 35.78 -4.21 10.37
C SER A 72 36.17 -3.75 8.96
N ASP A 73 37.47 -3.82 8.61
CA ASP A 73 37.95 -3.37 7.29
C ASP A 73 37.28 -4.13 6.14
N SER A 74 37.07 -5.43 6.32
CA SER A 74 36.32 -6.27 5.39
C SER A 74 34.89 -5.74 5.23
N HIS A 75 34.19 -5.48 6.33
CA HIS A 75 32.83 -4.94 6.31
C HIS A 75 32.73 -3.58 5.60
N ILE A 76 33.64 -2.65 5.88
CA ILE A 76 33.65 -1.34 5.22
C ILE A 76 33.87 -1.49 3.71
N LEU A 77 34.73 -2.41 3.29
CA LEU A 77 34.95 -2.71 1.87
C LEU A 77 33.70 -3.30 1.21
N TRP A 78 32.98 -4.20 1.89
CA TRP A 78 31.69 -4.73 1.43
C TRP A 78 30.61 -3.66 1.33
N ILE A 79 30.52 -2.75 2.31
CA ILE A 79 29.58 -1.62 2.26
C ILE A 79 29.84 -0.76 1.03
N LYS A 80 31.10 -0.35 0.81
CA LYS A 80 31.47 0.57 -0.27
C LYS A 80 31.31 -0.06 -1.65
N ARG A 81 31.73 -1.31 -1.84
CA ARG A 81 31.72 -1.98 -3.15
C ARG A 81 30.37 -2.60 -3.50
N PHE A 82 29.57 -3.01 -2.53
CA PHE A 82 28.36 -3.79 -2.79
C PHE A 82 27.10 -3.15 -2.21
N ALA A 83 27.08 -2.85 -0.90
CA ALA A 83 25.85 -2.45 -0.24
C ALA A 83 25.33 -1.07 -0.70
N ILE A 84 26.20 -0.06 -0.74
CA ILE A 84 25.86 1.30 -1.19
C ILE A 84 25.45 1.31 -2.68
N PRO A 85 26.25 0.77 -3.63
CA PRO A 85 25.86 0.80 -5.04
C PRO A 85 24.62 -0.06 -5.32
N GLY A 86 24.49 -1.24 -4.67
CA GLY A 86 23.30 -2.09 -4.82
C GLY A 86 22.02 -1.44 -4.28
N SER A 87 22.12 -0.82 -3.09
CA SER A 87 21.02 -0.06 -2.50
C SER A 87 20.64 1.16 -3.36
N SER A 88 21.63 1.91 -3.86
CA SER A 88 21.40 3.04 -4.75
C SER A 88 20.72 2.59 -6.06
N PHE A 89 21.18 1.48 -6.64
CA PHE A 89 20.58 0.93 -7.86
C PHE A 89 19.11 0.56 -7.66
N ILE A 90 18.78 -0.16 -6.59
CA ILE A 90 17.39 -0.60 -6.35
C ILE A 90 16.52 0.57 -5.88
N GLY A 91 17.01 1.37 -4.93
CA GLY A 91 16.25 2.42 -4.26
C GLY A 91 16.10 3.73 -5.03
N LEU A 92 16.99 4.03 -5.99
CA LEU A 92 16.92 5.24 -6.83
C LEU A 92 16.63 4.93 -8.30
N ILE A 93 17.40 4.02 -8.91
CA ILE A 93 17.35 3.84 -10.37
C ILE A 93 16.03 3.22 -10.79
N ILE A 94 15.49 2.25 -10.04
CA ILE A 94 14.22 1.62 -10.41
C ILE A 94 13.03 2.60 -10.32
N PRO A 95 12.81 3.33 -9.20
CA PRO A 95 11.78 4.37 -9.15
C PRO A 95 11.95 5.43 -10.23
N LEU A 96 13.19 5.84 -10.54
CA LEU A 96 13.48 6.86 -11.55
C LEU A 96 13.19 6.34 -12.96
N LEU A 97 13.59 5.12 -13.30
CA LEU A 97 13.24 4.46 -14.57
C LEU A 97 11.72 4.34 -14.73
N LEU A 98 11.02 3.95 -13.66
CA LEU A 98 9.57 3.85 -13.70
C LEU A 98 8.97 5.24 -13.90
N PHE A 99 9.43 6.27 -13.18
CA PHE A 99 8.99 7.65 -13.39
C PHE A 99 9.26 8.16 -14.81
N LEU A 100 10.43 7.90 -15.36
CA LEU A 100 10.84 8.32 -16.71
C LEU A 100 9.98 7.64 -17.77
N LEU A 101 9.72 6.35 -17.63
CA LEU A 101 8.79 5.61 -18.50
C LEU A 101 7.40 6.23 -18.49
N LEU A 102 6.93 6.71 -17.34
CA LEU A 102 5.64 7.39 -17.22
C LEU A 102 5.65 8.78 -17.83
N TYR A 103 6.72 9.53 -17.60
CA TYR A 103 6.89 10.88 -18.12
C TYR A 103 6.90 10.91 -19.65
N ILE A 104 7.68 10.01 -20.28
CA ILE A 104 7.75 9.89 -21.74
C ILE A 104 6.39 9.50 -22.32
N ASN A 105 5.66 8.60 -21.66
CA ASN A 105 4.40 8.09 -22.20
C ASN A 105 3.18 8.97 -21.86
N ARG A 106 3.34 10.11 -21.17
CA ARG A 106 2.23 10.95 -20.67
C ARG A 106 1.18 11.33 -21.71
N GLU A 107 1.59 11.59 -22.94
CA GLU A 107 0.69 12.04 -24.02
C GLU A 107 -0.06 10.88 -24.69
N ASN A 108 0.43 9.65 -24.50
CA ASN A 108 -0.12 8.43 -25.09
C ASN A 108 -1.03 7.63 -24.13
N HIS A 109 -1.42 8.20 -22.98
CA HIS A 109 -2.22 7.52 -21.95
C HIS A 109 -3.56 6.96 -22.45
N ASN A 110 -4.12 7.56 -23.52
CA ASN A 110 -5.38 7.14 -24.11
C ASN A 110 -5.26 5.93 -25.05
N LYS A 111 -4.05 5.50 -25.43
CA LYS A 111 -3.87 4.34 -26.32
C LYS A 111 -4.21 3.04 -25.57
N ILE A 112 -5.17 2.29 -26.10
CA ILE A 112 -5.72 1.05 -25.53
C ILE A 112 -4.60 0.03 -25.17
N LYS A 113 -3.56 -0.07 -26.01
CA LYS A 113 -2.41 -0.97 -25.76
C LYS A 113 -1.62 -0.60 -24.50
N PHE A 114 -1.36 0.70 -24.29
CA PHE A 114 -0.64 1.18 -23.10
C PHE A 114 -1.50 1.04 -21.83
N ARG A 115 -2.80 1.33 -21.96
CA ARG A 115 -3.76 1.22 -20.87
C ARG A 115 -3.88 -0.21 -20.31
N ARG A 116 -3.69 -1.22 -21.17
CA ARG A 116 -3.79 -2.64 -20.78
C ARG A 116 -2.65 -3.10 -19.87
N HIS A 117 -1.43 -2.59 -20.06
CA HIS A 117 -0.26 -3.04 -19.30
C HIS A 117 0.10 -2.14 -18.12
N ILE A 118 0.07 -0.83 -18.34
CA ILE A 118 0.54 0.18 -17.38
C ILE A 118 -0.63 1.01 -16.88
N GLY A 119 -1.69 1.16 -17.68
CA GLY A 119 -2.85 1.99 -17.34
C GLY A 119 -3.54 1.63 -16.04
N TYR A 120 -3.41 0.41 -15.52
CA TYR A 120 -3.94 0.08 -14.20
C TYR A 120 -3.38 1.00 -13.10
N LEU A 121 -2.07 1.25 -13.09
CA LEU A 121 -1.43 2.15 -12.13
C LEU A 121 -1.99 3.57 -12.20
N PHE A 122 -2.53 3.99 -13.35
CA PHE A 122 -3.01 5.36 -13.60
C PHE A 122 -4.50 5.50 -13.51
N ASN A 123 -5.25 4.40 -13.68
CA ASN A 123 -6.70 4.44 -13.81
C ASN A 123 -7.40 4.83 -12.50
N GLU A 124 -6.68 4.85 -11.38
CA GLU A 124 -7.16 5.29 -10.08
C GLU A 124 -6.90 6.80 -9.85
N TYR A 125 -6.01 7.43 -10.62
CA TYR A 125 -5.55 8.80 -10.45
C TYR A 125 -6.05 9.75 -11.52
N THR A 126 -6.14 11.03 -11.16
CA THR A 126 -6.43 12.08 -12.14
C THR A 126 -5.25 12.25 -13.10
N GLN A 127 -5.51 12.61 -14.35
CA GLN A 127 -4.46 12.82 -15.37
C GLN A 127 -3.39 13.83 -14.94
N LYS A 128 -3.77 14.82 -14.12
CA LYS A 128 -2.84 15.83 -13.58
C LYS A 128 -1.90 15.28 -12.51
N ASN A 129 -2.28 14.20 -11.82
CA ASN A 129 -1.59 13.64 -10.66
C ASN A 129 -0.99 12.26 -10.95
N TYR A 130 -0.55 11.99 -12.19
CA TYR A 130 0.03 10.69 -12.58
C TYR A 130 1.29 10.31 -11.78
N PHE A 131 2.04 11.30 -11.27
CA PHE A 131 3.24 11.08 -10.46
C PHE A 131 2.92 10.59 -9.03
N TRP A 132 1.65 10.51 -8.63
CA TRP A 132 1.28 10.17 -7.26
C TRP A 132 1.75 8.78 -6.81
N GLU A 133 1.75 7.81 -7.72
CA GLU A 133 2.26 6.48 -7.40
C GLU A 133 3.74 6.52 -6.99
N MET A 134 4.54 7.41 -7.61
CA MET A 134 5.93 7.61 -7.21
C MET A 134 6.03 8.17 -5.79
N ILE A 135 5.19 9.14 -5.44
CA ILE A 135 5.18 9.70 -4.08
C ILE A 135 4.86 8.61 -3.05
N LYS A 136 3.90 7.72 -3.34
CA LYS A 136 3.60 6.58 -2.45
C LYS A 136 4.74 5.58 -2.35
N LEU A 137 5.44 5.30 -3.44
CA LEU A 137 6.62 4.42 -3.43
C LEU A 137 7.74 5.06 -2.59
N TRP A 138 8.06 6.32 -2.83
CA TRP A 138 9.03 7.09 -2.05
C TRP A 138 8.70 7.11 -0.56
N LYS A 139 7.43 7.33 -0.19
CA LYS A 139 6.95 7.24 1.20
C LYS A 139 7.30 5.89 1.82
N LYS A 140 6.99 4.77 1.14
CA LYS A 140 7.27 3.42 1.66
C LYS A 140 8.77 3.19 1.83
N THR A 141 9.57 3.59 0.84
CA THR A 141 11.03 3.46 0.91
C THR A 141 11.62 4.29 2.06
N ILE A 142 11.17 5.52 2.26
CA ILE A 142 11.61 6.36 3.39
C ILE A 142 11.23 5.72 4.73
N ILE A 143 9.98 5.23 4.88
CA ILE A 143 9.53 4.54 6.09
C ILE A 143 10.42 3.33 6.42
N ILE A 144 10.70 2.50 5.42
CA ILE A 144 11.54 1.30 5.59
C ILE A 144 12.97 1.67 5.95
N LYS A 145 13.56 2.66 5.27
CA LYS A 145 14.90 3.18 5.59
C LYS A 145 14.98 3.67 7.03
N THR A 146 14.00 4.46 7.47
CA THR A 146 13.93 4.94 8.86
C THR A 146 13.79 3.78 9.85
N LEU A 147 12.97 2.77 9.54
CA LEU A 147 12.80 1.58 10.40
C LEU A 147 14.11 0.80 10.59
N ILE A 148 14.88 0.62 9.52
CA ILE A 148 16.13 -0.16 9.54
C ILE A 148 17.26 0.65 10.16
N TYR A 149 17.43 1.92 9.77
CA TYR A 149 18.56 2.73 10.23
C TYR A 149 18.47 3.11 11.71
N PHE A 150 17.26 3.35 12.22
CA PHE A 150 17.02 3.71 13.61
C PHE A 150 16.51 2.53 14.46
N GLU A 151 16.91 1.30 14.14
CA GLU A 151 16.50 0.09 14.86
C GLU A 151 16.69 0.25 16.38
N THR A 152 17.85 0.75 16.80
CA THR A 152 18.26 0.93 18.20
C THR A 152 17.58 2.14 18.88
N TYR A 153 17.33 3.23 18.15
CA TYR A 153 16.80 4.48 18.71
C TYR A 153 15.28 4.56 18.52
N ILE A 154 14.53 3.85 19.36
CA ILE A 154 13.07 3.68 19.24
C ILE A 154 12.33 5.03 19.19
N PHE A 155 12.68 5.98 20.05
CA PHE A 155 12.04 7.30 20.10
C PHE A 155 12.26 8.09 18.80
N LEU A 156 13.51 8.20 18.34
CA LEU A 156 13.86 8.90 17.10
C LEU A 156 13.22 8.23 15.87
N LYS A 157 13.21 6.89 15.83
CA LYS A 157 12.55 6.11 14.79
C LYS A 157 11.08 6.48 14.68
N ALA A 158 10.35 6.50 15.79
CA ALA A 158 8.91 6.74 15.79
C ALA A 158 8.56 8.19 15.46
N THR A 159 9.32 9.17 15.96
CA THR A 159 9.08 10.60 15.64
C THR A 159 9.34 10.90 14.17
N LEU A 160 10.41 10.35 13.58
CA LEU A 160 10.68 10.49 12.14
C LEU A 160 9.61 9.82 11.27
N LEU A 161 9.11 8.64 11.68
CA LEU A 161 8.00 7.98 10.99
C LEU A 161 6.71 8.80 11.04
N GLY A 162 6.36 9.32 12.23
CA GLY A 162 5.20 10.20 12.41
C GLY A 162 5.31 11.46 11.55
N LEU A 163 6.47 12.12 11.54
CA LEU A 163 6.73 13.31 10.73
C LEU A 163 6.66 13.03 9.22
N CYS A 164 7.22 11.91 8.76
CA CYS A 164 7.13 11.47 7.37
C CYS A 164 5.67 11.24 6.94
N LEU A 165 4.86 10.59 7.77
CA LEU A 165 3.44 10.36 7.51
C LEU A 165 2.62 11.65 7.51
N MET A 166 2.91 12.57 8.45
CA MET A 166 2.26 13.87 8.51
C MET A 166 2.57 14.70 7.26
N PHE A 167 3.83 14.75 6.82
CA PHE A 167 4.21 15.43 5.58
C PHE A 167 3.51 14.85 4.36
N TYR A 168 3.45 13.52 4.25
CA TYR A 168 2.69 12.85 3.20
C TYR A 168 1.20 13.25 3.21
N GLN A 169 0.57 13.30 4.39
CA GLN A 169 -0.84 13.70 4.51
C GLN A 169 -1.09 15.13 4.06
N LEU A 170 -0.20 16.07 4.39
CA LEU A 170 -0.30 17.46 3.93
C LEU A 170 -0.26 17.55 2.41
N ILE A 171 0.63 16.78 1.77
CA ILE A 171 0.69 16.68 0.31
C ILE A 171 -0.60 16.04 -0.22
N ALA A 172 -1.09 14.95 0.38
CA ALA A 172 -2.29 14.24 -0.06
C ALA A 172 -3.55 15.12 0.01
N LEU A 173 -3.68 15.92 1.08
CA LEU A 173 -4.75 16.90 1.26
C LEU A 173 -4.75 17.96 0.17
N LYS A 174 -3.57 18.44 -0.24
CA LYS A 174 -3.42 19.47 -1.28
C LYS A 174 -3.74 18.94 -2.67
N TYR A 175 -3.20 17.77 -3.04
CA TYR A 175 -3.28 17.28 -4.42
C TYR A 175 -4.54 16.46 -4.74
N LYS A 176 -5.17 15.80 -3.75
CA LYS A 176 -6.34 14.92 -3.94
C LYS A 176 -6.20 14.03 -5.19
N PRO A 177 -5.20 13.14 -5.19
CA PRO A 177 -4.73 12.43 -6.38
C PRO A 177 -5.75 11.49 -7.02
N PHE A 178 -6.65 10.90 -6.23
CA PHE A 178 -7.59 9.89 -6.70
C PHE A 178 -8.77 10.52 -7.44
N ILE A 179 -9.23 9.86 -8.51
CA ILE A 179 -10.44 10.26 -9.25
C ILE A 179 -11.66 10.23 -8.33
N LEU A 180 -11.77 9.17 -7.51
CA LEU A 180 -12.86 9.01 -6.55
C LEU A 180 -12.52 9.72 -5.25
N ASN A 181 -13.30 10.74 -4.90
CA ASN A 181 -13.09 11.51 -3.66
C ASN A 181 -13.14 10.64 -2.39
N MET A 182 -13.94 9.56 -2.41
CA MET A 182 -13.95 8.57 -1.33
C MET A 182 -12.56 7.99 -1.06
N TYR A 183 -11.76 7.69 -2.09
CA TYR A 183 -10.42 7.15 -1.91
C TYR A 183 -9.43 8.19 -1.38
N ASN A 184 -9.56 9.46 -1.77
CA ASN A 184 -8.78 10.55 -1.17
C ASN A 184 -9.05 10.64 0.34
N GLN A 185 -10.32 10.60 0.75
CA GLN A 185 -10.69 10.64 2.17
C GLN A 185 -10.17 9.44 2.93
N LEU A 186 -10.27 8.23 2.37
CA LEU A 186 -9.77 7.01 3.03
C LEU A 186 -8.24 7.02 3.19
N ASP A 187 -7.49 7.49 2.19
CA ASP A 187 -6.02 7.59 2.27
C ASP A 187 -5.59 8.59 3.35
N ILE A 188 -6.22 9.76 3.42
CA ILE A 188 -5.95 10.78 4.45
C ILE A 188 -6.30 10.24 5.84
N LEU A 189 -7.52 9.71 6.00
CA LEU A 189 -7.98 9.17 7.28
C LEU A 189 -7.04 8.06 7.75
N SER A 190 -6.80 7.03 6.94
CA SER A 190 -5.89 5.93 7.30
C SER A 190 -4.48 6.39 7.68
N GLY A 191 -3.95 7.40 6.98
CA GLY A 191 -2.69 8.05 7.36
C GLY A 191 -2.75 8.70 8.74
N GLN A 192 -3.79 9.48 9.02
CA GLN A 192 -3.97 10.15 10.31
C GLN A 192 -4.04 9.15 11.46
N TYR A 193 -4.85 8.10 11.31
CA TYR A 193 -4.94 7.05 12.34
C TYR A 193 -3.61 6.35 12.54
N CYS A 194 -2.89 6.01 11.47
CA CYS A 194 -1.55 5.43 11.60
C CYS A 194 -0.59 6.36 12.37
N SER A 195 -0.66 7.66 12.13
CA SER A 195 0.18 8.66 12.82
C SER A 195 -0.19 8.78 14.30
N ILE A 196 -1.48 8.81 14.62
CA ILE A 196 -2.00 8.83 15.99
C ILE A 196 -1.58 7.55 16.73
N THR A 197 -1.70 6.38 16.10
CA THR A 197 -1.26 5.10 16.69
C THR A 197 0.24 5.08 16.96
N ILE A 198 1.07 5.59 16.05
CA ILE A 198 2.52 5.70 16.27
C ILE A 198 2.80 6.61 17.47
N PHE A 199 2.10 7.73 17.60
CA PHE A 199 2.26 8.63 18.74
C PHE A 199 1.89 7.93 20.06
N PHE A 200 0.74 7.25 20.14
CA PHE A 200 0.37 6.48 21.32
C PHE A 200 1.35 5.35 21.63
N ALA A 201 1.90 4.69 20.61
CA ALA A 201 2.92 3.66 20.81
C ALA A 201 4.21 4.23 21.44
N VAL A 202 4.59 5.47 21.09
CA VAL A 202 5.72 6.16 21.74
C VAL A 202 5.41 6.48 23.18
N VAL A 203 4.22 7.03 23.47
CA VAL A 203 3.82 7.33 24.86
C VAL A 203 3.82 6.06 25.70
N LYS A 204 3.25 4.96 25.17
CA LYS A 204 3.31 3.63 25.82
C LYS A 204 4.75 3.22 26.14
N TYR A 205 5.64 3.30 25.15
CA TYR A 205 7.05 2.94 25.32
C TYR A 205 7.73 3.77 26.42
N ILE A 206 7.44 5.07 26.49
CA ILE A 206 7.98 5.95 27.55
C ILE A 206 7.45 5.53 28.93
N CYS A 207 6.15 5.23 29.06
CA CYS A 207 5.56 4.76 30.31
C CYS A 207 6.15 3.42 30.80
N GLU A 208 6.50 2.53 29.88
CA GLU A 208 7.17 1.26 30.22
C GLU A 208 8.59 1.50 30.74
N GLN A 209 9.32 2.44 30.13
CA GLN A 209 10.67 2.81 30.59
C GLN A 209 10.67 3.53 31.95
N SER A 210 9.57 4.22 32.30
CA SER A 210 9.40 4.86 33.60
C SER A 210 8.77 3.96 34.68
N GLU A 211 8.67 2.65 34.41
CA GLU A 211 8.07 1.64 35.31
C GLU A 211 6.58 1.92 35.67
N GLN A 212 5.88 2.71 34.85
CA GLN A 212 4.47 3.03 35.02
C GLN A 212 3.56 2.06 34.25
N TYR A 213 3.58 0.79 34.65
CA TYR A 213 2.89 -0.30 33.94
C TYR A 213 1.37 -0.08 33.80
N ASN A 214 0.69 0.42 34.84
CA ASN A 214 -0.76 0.67 34.80
C ASN A 214 -1.16 1.64 33.68
N ILE A 215 -0.35 2.69 33.46
CA ILE A 215 -0.61 3.69 32.41
C ILE A 215 -0.31 3.09 31.03
N SER A 216 0.77 2.30 30.91
CA SER A 216 1.10 1.58 29.68
C SER A 216 -0.04 0.65 29.23
N GLU A 217 -0.60 -0.14 30.15
CA GLU A 217 -1.72 -1.05 29.87
C GLU A 217 -2.98 -0.29 29.45
N LEU A 218 -3.29 0.84 30.10
CA LEU A 218 -4.40 1.70 29.71
C LEU A 218 -4.20 2.21 28.27
N ILE A 219 -3.02 2.72 27.93
CA ILE A 219 -2.70 3.20 26.59
C ILE A 219 -2.82 2.05 25.56
N GLN A 220 -2.34 0.85 25.90
CA GLN A 220 -2.46 -0.32 25.03
C GLN A 220 -3.92 -0.68 24.74
N ASN A 221 -4.78 -0.71 25.76
CA ASN A 221 -6.21 -0.94 25.60
C ASN A 221 -6.86 0.14 24.72
N LEU A 222 -6.47 1.39 24.91
CA LEU A 222 -6.93 2.51 24.09
C LEU A 222 -6.51 2.33 22.61
N ILE A 223 -5.27 1.92 22.33
CA ILE A 223 -4.80 1.63 20.97
C ILE A 223 -5.64 0.52 20.32
N ILE A 224 -5.94 -0.56 21.05
CA ILE A 224 -6.75 -1.68 20.54
C ILE A 224 -8.18 -1.20 20.22
N ILE A 225 -8.81 -0.47 21.14
CA ILE A 225 -10.17 0.06 20.94
C ILE A 225 -10.22 1.00 19.74
N LEU A 226 -9.28 1.95 19.62
CA LEU A 226 -9.19 2.84 18.46
C LEU A 226 -9.01 2.07 17.15
N SER A 227 -8.19 1.02 17.15
CA SER A 227 -7.94 0.19 15.97
C SER A 227 -9.20 -0.56 15.52
N ILE A 228 -10.00 -1.07 16.47
CA ILE A 228 -11.28 -1.73 16.18
C ILE A 228 -12.31 -0.73 15.63
N ILE A 229 -12.51 0.40 16.33
CA ILE A 229 -13.44 1.45 15.92
C ILE A 229 -13.13 1.93 14.50
N PHE A 230 -11.84 2.10 14.18
CA PHE A 230 -11.43 2.55 12.85
C PHE A 230 -11.58 1.48 11.77
N SER A 231 -11.27 0.22 12.07
CA SER A 231 -11.36 -0.87 11.10
C SER A 231 -12.81 -1.23 10.75
N TYR A 232 -13.73 -1.07 11.71
CA TYR A 232 -15.16 -1.40 11.55
C TYR A 232 -15.82 -0.79 10.29
N PRO A 233 -15.81 0.53 10.04
CA PRO A 233 -16.43 1.11 8.86
C PRO A 233 -15.80 0.61 7.54
N PHE A 234 -14.51 0.27 7.52
CA PHE A 234 -13.86 -0.31 6.34
C PHE A 234 -14.38 -1.71 6.06
N ILE A 235 -14.41 -2.56 7.10
CA ILE A 235 -14.90 -3.94 6.99
C ILE A 235 -16.36 -3.93 6.53
N ILE A 236 -17.23 -3.12 7.12
CA ILE A 236 -18.63 -3.02 6.72
C ILE A 236 -18.79 -2.54 5.27
N LYS A 237 -18.03 -1.53 4.84
CA LYS A 237 -18.08 -1.05 3.45
C LYS A 237 -17.64 -2.14 2.46
N ILE A 238 -16.55 -2.86 2.77
CA ILE A 238 -16.06 -3.96 1.94
C ILE A 238 -17.09 -5.09 1.89
N LEU A 239 -17.65 -5.49 3.03
CA LEU A 239 -18.69 -6.51 3.12
C LEU A 239 -19.93 -6.11 2.33
N LYS A 240 -20.38 -4.85 2.40
CA LYS A 240 -21.53 -4.36 1.64
C LYS A 240 -21.29 -4.42 0.13
N VAL A 241 -20.11 -4.01 -0.33
CA VAL A 241 -19.73 -4.09 -1.75
C VAL A 241 -19.66 -5.54 -2.22
N TYR A 242 -19.08 -6.42 -1.40
CA TYR A 242 -18.99 -7.85 -1.69
C TYR A 242 -20.40 -8.48 -1.75
N TYR A 243 -21.21 -8.26 -0.72
CA TYR A 243 -22.58 -8.74 -0.64
C TYR A 243 -23.41 -8.30 -1.86
N SER A 244 -23.37 -7.02 -2.22
CA SER A 244 -24.10 -6.51 -3.39
C SER A 244 -23.65 -7.17 -4.70
N LYS A 245 -22.35 -7.43 -4.86
CA LYS A 245 -21.80 -8.07 -6.05
C LYS A 245 -22.20 -9.54 -6.17
N TYR A 246 -22.14 -10.28 -5.06
CA TYR A 246 -22.44 -11.73 -5.07
C TYR A 246 -23.92 -12.05 -4.91
N LYS A 247 -24.74 -11.12 -4.41
CA LYS A 247 -26.20 -11.32 -4.29
C LYS A 247 -26.82 -11.75 -5.63
N LEU A 248 -26.43 -11.12 -6.74
CA LEU A 248 -26.96 -11.46 -8.07
C LEU A 248 -26.47 -12.83 -8.58
N VAL A 249 -25.20 -13.16 -8.33
CA VAL A 249 -24.63 -14.46 -8.74
C VAL A 249 -25.28 -15.60 -7.93
N VAL A 250 -25.43 -15.41 -6.62
CA VAL A 250 -26.11 -16.37 -5.76
C VAL A 250 -27.57 -16.54 -6.17
N LEU A 251 -28.31 -15.43 -6.39
CA LEU A 251 -29.71 -15.49 -6.80
C LEU A 251 -29.91 -16.21 -8.13
N THR A 252 -29.05 -15.95 -9.12
CA THR A 252 -29.11 -16.60 -10.44
C THR A 252 -28.71 -18.08 -10.39
N SER A 253 -27.73 -18.46 -9.57
CA SER A 253 -27.39 -19.87 -9.32
C SER A 253 -28.54 -20.61 -8.64
N PHE A 254 -29.22 -20.00 -7.66
CA PHE A 254 -30.40 -20.57 -7.02
C PHE A 254 -31.56 -20.78 -8.00
N GLN A 255 -31.85 -19.81 -8.88
CA GLN A 255 -32.89 -19.94 -9.90
C GLN A 255 -32.60 -21.09 -10.88
N LYS A 256 -31.35 -21.25 -11.32
CA LYS A 256 -30.95 -22.35 -12.20
C LYS A 256 -31.10 -23.72 -11.52
N ALA A 257 -30.69 -23.83 -10.25
CA ALA A 257 -30.86 -25.06 -9.48
C ALA A 257 -32.35 -25.42 -9.31
N PHE A 258 -33.21 -24.42 -9.06
CA PHE A 258 -34.65 -24.62 -8.94
C PHE A 258 -35.29 -25.09 -10.27
N LEU A 259 -34.90 -24.50 -11.41
CA LEU A 259 -35.39 -24.94 -12.73
C LEU A 259 -34.94 -26.36 -13.08
N ALA A 260 -33.71 -26.73 -12.76
CA ALA A 260 -33.19 -28.09 -12.99
C ALA A 260 -33.93 -29.14 -12.15
N LEU A 261 -34.32 -28.80 -10.92
CA LEU A 261 -35.11 -29.68 -10.06
C LEU A 261 -36.50 -29.96 -10.66
N ASN A 262 -37.17 -28.93 -11.17
CA ASN A 262 -38.50 -29.05 -11.76
C ASN A 262 -38.51 -29.83 -13.10
N SER A 263 -37.40 -29.83 -13.84
CA SER A 263 -37.30 -30.64 -15.08
C SER A 263 -37.11 -32.14 -14.84
N LEU A 264 -36.75 -32.55 -13.63
CA LEU A 264 -36.54 -33.97 -13.27
C LEU A 264 -37.81 -34.63 -12.71
N SER A 265 -38.84 -33.86 -12.40
CA SER A 265 -40.10 -34.34 -11.84
C SER A 265 -41.19 -34.66 -12.88
N PHE A 266 -40.84 -34.68 -14.17
CA PHE A 266 -41.68 -35.07 -15.31
C PHE A 266 -41.02 -36.21 -16.08
#